data_AF-A0A5E7PZG0-F1
#
_entry.id   AF-A0A5E7PZG0-F1
#
_cell.length_a   1.000
_cell.length_b   1.000
_cell.length_c   1.000
_cell.angle_alpha   90.00
_cell.angle_beta   90.00
_cell.angle_gamma   90.00
#
_symmetry.space_group_name_H-M   'P 1'
#
loop_
_entity.id
_entity.type
_entity.pdbx_description
1 polymer ?
#
loop_
_entity_poly.entity_id
_entity_poly.type
_entity_poly.pdbx_seq_one_letter_code
_entity_poly.pdbx_strand_id
1 'polypeptide(L)' 'MVGRTDLFAERMINAQGFKDGLDGEYLVDSVEQVFTQSGWTTTVECNGGKRGKAKAKSTKKKDTKPLKVLAL' A
#
# COMPACT_ATOMS: atom_id res chain seq x y z
N MET A 1 17.05 8.93 -16.60
CA MET A 1 16.02 7.96 -17.03
C MET A 1 14.88 8.04 -16.04
N VAL A 2 13.69 8.54 -16.42
CA VAL A 2 12.49 8.56 -15.54
C VAL A 2 11.16 8.45 -16.32
N GLY A 3 11.17 7.67 -17.41
CA GLY A 3 9.95 7.09 -17.99
C GLY A 3 9.96 5.58 -17.78
N ARG A 4 8.89 5.02 -17.23
CA ARG A 4 8.70 3.58 -17.01
C ARG A 4 7.43 3.16 -17.75
N THR A 5 7.58 2.36 -18.80
CA THR A 5 6.45 1.84 -19.60
C THR A 5 5.90 0.52 -19.08
N ASP A 6 6.59 -0.09 -18.12
CA ASP A 6 6.19 -1.33 -17.47
C ASP A 6 5.18 -1.10 -16.33
N LEU A 7 4.81 0.14 -16.02
CA LEU A 7 3.82 0.44 -15.00
C LEU A 7 2.47 0.75 -15.66
N PHE A 8 1.43 0.04 -15.23
CA PHE A 8 0.05 0.17 -15.70
C PHE A 8 -0.91 -0.06 -14.52
N ALA A 9 -2.14 0.44 -14.64
CA ALA A 9 -3.20 0.20 -13.67
C ALA A 9 -3.42 -1.31 -13.46
N GLU A 10 -3.86 -1.70 -12.27
CA GLU A 10 -4.08 -3.09 -11.85
C GLU A 10 -2.81 -3.94 -11.67
N ARG A 11 -1.62 -3.38 -11.92
CA ARG A 11 -0.36 -4.06 -11.61
C ARG A 11 -0.06 -3.99 -10.10
N MET A 12 0.34 -5.12 -9.52
CA MET A 12 0.88 -5.15 -8.16
C MET A 12 2.34 -4.73 -8.15
N ILE A 13 2.70 -3.82 -7.26
CA ILE A 13 4.09 -3.41 -7.01
C ILE A 13 4.47 -3.68 -5.56
N ASN A 14 5.74 -3.99 -5.31
CA ASN A 14 6.28 -4.17 -3.97
C ASN A 14 7.14 -2.95 -3.61
N ALA A 15 6.63 -2.12 -2.71
CA ALA A 15 7.34 -0.97 -2.18
C ALA A 15 8.24 -1.41 -1.03
N GLN A 16 9.54 -1.14 -1.14
CA GLN A 16 10.56 -1.57 -0.16
C GLN A 16 11.50 -0.41 0.18
N GLY A 17 12.07 -0.42 1.38
CA GLY A 17 13.04 0.58 1.81
C GLY A 17 12.41 1.85 2.38
N PHE A 18 11.12 1.81 2.72
CA PHE A 18 10.44 2.85 3.49
C PHE A 18 10.54 2.57 5.00
N LYS A 19 9.88 3.41 5.80
CA LYS A 19 9.76 3.21 7.24
C LYS A 19 8.94 1.95 7.55
N ASP A 20 9.26 1.32 8.68
CA ASP A 20 8.50 0.18 9.20
C ASP A 20 6.98 0.39 9.14
N GLY A 21 6.29 -0.55 8.51
CA GLY A 21 4.84 -0.54 8.33
C GLY A 21 4.35 0.15 7.06
N LEU A 22 5.23 0.71 6.22
CA LEU A 22 4.91 1.19 4.86
C LEU A 22 5.40 0.25 3.76
N ASP A 23 6.38 -0.61 4.03
CA ASP A 23 6.82 -1.61 3.07
C ASP A 23 5.73 -2.65 2.82
N GLY A 24 5.55 -3.04 1.55
CA GLY A 24 4.60 -4.07 1.16
C GLY A 24 4.04 -3.94 -0.25
N GLU A 25 2.99 -4.71 -0.50
CA GLU A 25 2.31 -4.78 -1.78
C GLU A 25 1.26 -3.67 -1.95
N TYR A 26 1.32 -3.00 -3.10
CA TYR A 26 0.40 -1.94 -3.50
C TYR A 26 -0.18 -2.24 -4.88
N LEU A 27 -1.48 -1.96 -5.05
CA LEU A 27 -2.14 -2.02 -6.34
C LEU A 27 -2.03 -0.65 -7.00
N VAL A 28 -1.50 -0.60 -8.22
CA VAL A 28 -1.50 0.63 -9.02
C VAL A 28 -2.92 0.95 -9.46
N ASP A 29 -3.38 2.15 -9.14
CA ASP A 29 -4.72 2.64 -9.50
C ASP A 29 -4.66 3.48 -10.77
N SER A 30 -3.71 4.42 -10.84
CA SER A 30 -3.50 5.26 -12.02
C SER A 30 -2.01 5.46 -12.31
N VAL A 31 -1.69 5.64 -13.59
CA VAL A 31 -0.34 5.95 -14.07
C VAL A 31 -0.44 7.15 -14.99
N GLU A 32 0.32 8.20 -14.69
CA GLU A 32 0.46 9.38 -15.53
C GLU A 32 1.87 9.45 -16.10
N GLN A 33 1.97 9.57 -17.43
CA GLN A 33 3.23 9.71 -18.15
C GLN A 33 3.26 11.06 -18.84
N VAL A 34 4.14 11.94 -18.39
CA VAL A 34 4.29 13.30 -18.93
C VAL A 34 5.67 13.46 -19.53
N PHE A 35 5.74 13.99 -20.75
CA PHE A 35 6.99 14.37 -21.40
C PHE A 35 7.14 15.89 -21.39
N THR A 36 8.20 16.38 -20.75
CA THR A 36 8.56 17.80 -20.68
C THR A 36 9.97 18.01 -21.23
N GLN A 37 10.43 19.27 -21.28
CA GLN A 37 11.80 19.60 -21.68
C GLN A 37 12.87 18.96 -20.79
N SER A 38 12.52 18.62 -19.53
CA SER A 38 13.40 17.89 -18.61
C SER A 38 13.36 16.36 -18.79
N GLY A 39 12.53 15.85 -19.70
CA GLY A 39 12.39 14.42 -20.02
C GLY A 39 11.03 13.85 -19.60
N TRP A 40 10.99 12.51 -19.47
CA TRP A 40 9.79 11.79 -19.04
C TRP A 40 9.65 11.80 -17.52
N THR A 41 8.42 11.92 -17.03
CA THR A 41 8.03 11.71 -15.64
C THR A 41 6.90 10.68 -15.60
N THR A 42 7.01 9.68 -14.73
CA THR A 42 5.95 8.69 -14.49
C THR A 42 5.46 8.81 -13.05
N THR A 43 4.25 9.32 -12.88
CA THR A 43 3.57 9.41 -11.58
C THR A 43 2.64 8.20 -11.44
N VAL A 44 2.75 7.49 -10.32
CA VAL A 44 1.96 6.29 -10.07
C VAL A 44 1.18 6.48 -8.79
N GLU A 45 -0.15 6.51 -8.90
CA GLU A 45 -1.02 6.49 -7.74
C GLU A 45 -1.33 5.04 -7.37
N CYS A 46 -1.19 4.73 -6.08
CA CYS A 46 -1.31 3.37 -5.59
C CYS A 46 -2.30 3.30 -4.43
N ASN A 47 -3.12 2.26 -4.45
CA ASN A 47 -3.92 1.86 -3.31
C ASN A 47 -3.15 0.80 -2.51
N GLY A 48 -3.08 0.96 -1.18
CA GLY A 48 -2.50 -0.06 -0.29
C GLY A 48 -3.26 -1.38 -0.25
N GLY A 49 -4.33 -1.52 -1.04
CA GLY A 49 -5.28 -2.61 -0.94
C GLY A 49 -5.93 -2.65 0.45
N LYS A 50 -6.95 -3.50 0.62
CA LYS A 50 -7.54 -3.74 1.94
C LYS A 50 -6.55 -4.38 2.95
N ARG A 51 -5.29 -4.63 2.57
CA ARG A 51 -4.25 -5.32 3.36
C ARG A 51 -3.08 -4.43 3.79
N GLY A 52 -2.67 -3.43 2.99
CA GLY A 52 -1.48 -2.60 3.24
C GLY A 52 -1.69 -1.52 4.31
N LYS A 53 -2.87 -0.87 4.35
CA LYS A 53 -3.21 0.02 5.48
C LYS A 53 -3.63 -0.74 6.75
N ALA A 54 -4.08 -1.99 6.61
CA ALA A 54 -4.58 -2.79 7.74
C ALA A 54 -3.45 -3.30 8.65
N LYS A 55 -2.21 -3.40 8.15
CA LYS A 55 -1.03 -3.82 8.93
C LYS A 55 -0.17 -2.68 9.46
N ALA A 56 -0.47 -1.43 9.10
CA ALA A 56 0.06 -0.26 9.77
C ALA A 56 -0.50 -0.26 11.21
N LYS A 57 0.19 -0.97 12.11
CA LYS A 57 -0.19 -1.21 13.50
C LYS A 57 -0.42 0.12 14.22
N SER A 58 -1.67 0.58 14.26
CA SER A 58 -2.17 1.31 15.41
C SER A 58 -2.21 0.30 16.57
N THR A 59 -1.20 0.37 17.43
CA THR A 59 -1.08 -0.39 18.67
C THR A 59 -2.29 -0.21 19.58
N LYS A 60 -3.29 -1.10 19.48
CA LYS A 60 -4.15 -1.49 20.61
C LYS A 60 -4.46 -2.99 20.50
N LYS A 61 -3.67 -3.81 21.23
CA LYS A 61 -4.12 -5.16 21.63
C LYS A 61 -5.40 -4.97 22.45
N LYS A 62 -6.54 -5.44 21.96
CA LYS A 62 -7.71 -5.66 22.83
C LYS A 62 -7.46 -6.98 23.55
N ASP A 63 -7.25 -6.92 24.86
CA ASP A 63 -7.22 -8.08 25.73
C ASP A 63 -8.52 -8.88 25.55
N THR A 64 -8.38 -10.11 25.06
CA THR A 64 -9.44 -11.13 25.10
C THR A 64 -9.60 -11.59 26.53
N LYS A 65 -10.40 -10.86 27.33
CA LYS A 65 -10.92 -11.41 28.59
C LYS A 65 -11.87 -12.57 28.25
N PRO A 66 -11.68 -13.77 28.83
CA PRO A 66 -12.58 -14.89 28.58
C PRO A 66 -13.97 -14.59 29.18
N LEU A 67 -15.01 -14.75 28.36
CA LEU A 67 -16.40 -14.57 28.76
C LEU A 67 -16.79 -15.71 29.73
N LYS A 68 -17.25 -15.36 30.93
CA LYS A 68 -17.86 -16.31 31.87
C LYS A 68 -19.27 -16.68 31.38
N VAL A 69 -19.51 -17.95 31.13
CA VAL A 69 -20.86 -18.48 30.91
C VAL A 69 -21.47 -18.76 32.28
N LEU A 70 -22.59 -18.10 32.59
CA LEU A 70 -23.45 -18.43 33.72
C LEU A 70 -24.49 -19.45 33.23
N ALA A 71 -24.49 -20.64 33.82
CA ALA A 71 -25.58 -21.61 33.63
C ALA A 71 -26.75 -21.23 34.56
N LEU A 72 -27.96 -21.22 33.99
CA LEU A 72 -29.23 -21.04 34.69
C LEU A 72 -29.60 -22.29 35.50
#